data_AF-A0A5N3QYJ0-F1
#
_entry.id   AF-A0A5N3QYJ0-F1
#
_cell.length_a   1.000
_cell.length_b   1.000
_cell.length_c   1.000
_cell.angle_alpha   90.00
_cell.angle_beta   90.00
_cell.angle_gamma   90.00
#
_symmetry.space_group_name_H-M   'P 1'
#
loop_
_entity.id
_entity.type
_entity.pdbx_description
1 polymer ?
#
loop_
_entity_poly.entity_id
_entity_poly.type
_entity_poly.pdbx_seq_one_letter_code
_entity_poly.pdbx_strand_id
1 'polypeptide(L)'
;MKLLRLIITVAFFGVCASSHANCYKAPKGDIAYCSYNRFEVWVACKQRGAILATAELGPDTGSEDTSNRNYFLDPFAKEFGCQQWSDSTYASHHKGYDVGHLIAIDHFDDNYVDALQTNVMVNMVPQASSFNRNGAWKQTETLTECYRDEKSLGNLTIYAGVIYGNDISNDYTR
;
A
#
# COMPACT_ATOMS: atom_id res chain seq x y z
N MET A 1 -19.33 -65.08 15.44
CA MET A 1 -18.42 -64.45 14.45
C MET A 1 -18.56 -62.94 14.56
N LYS A 2 -17.48 -62.22 14.90
CA LYS A 2 -17.49 -60.78 15.21
C LYS A 2 -17.59 -59.93 13.94
N LEU A 3 -18.56 -59.01 13.91
CA LEU A 3 -18.76 -58.03 12.85
C LEU A 3 -17.74 -56.89 13.03
N LEU A 4 -16.73 -56.81 12.15
CA LEU A 4 -15.75 -55.71 12.16
C LEU A 4 -16.39 -54.47 11.52
N ARG A 5 -16.61 -53.42 12.31
CA ARG A 5 -16.98 -52.09 11.80
C ARG A 5 -15.72 -51.39 11.30
N LEU A 6 -15.63 -51.17 9.99
CA LEU A 6 -14.59 -50.38 9.36
C LEU A 6 -14.89 -48.89 9.60
N ILE A 7 -14.12 -48.24 10.46
CA ILE A 7 -14.19 -46.78 10.65
C ILE A 7 -13.38 -46.15 9.51
N ILE A 8 -14.06 -45.48 8.58
CA ILE A 8 -13.42 -44.69 7.54
C ILE A 8 -13.07 -43.33 8.15
N THR A 9 -11.81 -43.16 8.54
CA THR A 9 -11.27 -41.85 8.91
C THR A 9 -11.08 -41.04 7.63
N VAL A 10 -12.00 -40.12 7.36
CA VAL A 10 -11.84 -39.14 6.28
C VAL A 10 -10.82 -38.11 6.75
N ALA A 11 -9.58 -38.24 6.28
CA ALA A 11 -8.57 -37.20 6.44
C ALA A 11 -8.97 -36.00 5.57
N PHE A 12 -9.47 -34.93 6.20
CA PHE A 12 -9.55 -33.62 5.57
C PHE A 12 -8.11 -33.16 5.32
N PHE A 13 -7.62 -33.37 4.09
CA PHE A 13 -6.50 -32.59 3.59
C PHE A 13 -7.00 -31.16 3.45
N GLY A 14 -6.70 -30.34 4.47
CA GLY A 14 -6.87 -28.90 4.38
C GLY A 14 -6.11 -28.42 3.15
N VAL A 15 -6.85 -27.91 2.17
CA VAL A 15 -6.27 -27.14 1.07
C VAL A 15 -5.57 -25.96 1.73
N CYS A 16 -4.24 -26.01 1.82
CA CYS A 16 -3.46 -24.82 2.12
C CYS A 16 -3.84 -23.80 1.04
N ALA A 17 -4.56 -22.75 1.42
CA ALA A 17 -4.72 -21.59 0.57
C ALA A 17 -3.30 -21.15 0.22
N SER A 18 -2.91 -21.27 -1.05
CA SER A 18 -1.68 -20.67 -1.52
C SER A 18 -1.85 -19.17 -1.31
N SER A 19 -1.21 -18.64 -0.27
CA SER A 19 -1.00 -17.20 -0.14
C SER A 19 -0.15 -16.81 -1.33
N HIS A 20 -0.79 -16.42 -2.42
CA HIS A 20 -0.09 -15.85 -3.55
C HIS A 20 0.66 -14.65 -3.00
N ALA A 21 1.99 -14.64 -3.18
CA ALA A 21 2.81 -13.54 -2.74
C ALA A 21 2.25 -12.27 -3.38
N ASN A 22 1.91 -11.28 -2.55
CA ASN A 22 1.34 -10.04 -3.04
C ASN A 22 2.43 -9.14 -3.66
N CYS A 23 3.72 -9.45 -3.46
CA CYS A 23 4.82 -8.85 -4.19
C CYS A 23 5.63 -9.87 -4.99
N TYR A 24 6.20 -9.40 -6.11
CA TYR A 24 7.11 -10.14 -6.98
C TYR A 24 8.27 -9.24 -7.42
N LYS A 25 9.50 -9.76 -7.38
CA LYS A 25 10.69 -9.03 -7.87
C LYS A 25 10.91 -9.25 -9.37
N ALA A 26 11.00 -8.15 -10.11
CA ALA A 26 11.33 -8.15 -11.53
C ALA A 26 12.68 -8.85 -11.79
N PRO A 27 12.84 -9.64 -12.88
CA PRO A 27 14.11 -10.28 -13.22
C PRO A 27 15.16 -9.26 -13.68
N LYS A 28 14.71 -8.09 -14.12
CA LYS A 28 15.53 -6.97 -14.58
C LYS A 28 14.99 -5.66 -14.01
N GLY A 29 15.88 -4.70 -13.75
CA GLY A 29 15.52 -3.35 -13.30
C GLY A 29 15.55 -3.12 -11.78
N ASP A 30 15.79 -4.17 -10.98
CA ASP A 30 15.84 -4.09 -9.50
C ASP A 30 14.59 -3.40 -8.91
N ILE A 31 13.43 -3.83 -9.39
CA ILE A 31 12.10 -3.34 -8.99
C ILE A 31 11.28 -4.51 -8.44
N ALA A 32 10.48 -4.27 -7.41
CA ALA A 32 9.42 -5.17 -6.98
C ALA A 32 8.05 -4.59 -7.36
N TYR A 33 7.15 -5.46 -7.85
CA TYR A 33 5.75 -5.16 -8.12
C TYR A 33 4.92 -5.74 -6.98
N CYS A 34 4.15 -4.91 -6.31
CA CYS A 34 3.28 -5.29 -5.19
C CYS A 34 1.83 -4.98 -5.55
N SER A 35 0.97 -6.00 -5.53
CA SER A 35 -0.46 -5.90 -5.77
C SER A 35 -1.22 -6.08 -4.47
N TYR A 36 -2.16 -5.19 -4.22
CA TYR A 36 -3.08 -5.21 -3.09
C TYR A 36 -4.51 -5.27 -3.62
N ASN A 37 -5.52 -5.26 -2.75
CA ASN A 37 -6.90 -5.50 -3.15
C ASN A 37 -7.39 -4.49 -4.20
N ARG A 38 -6.98 -3.22 -4.06
CA ARG A 38 -7.48 -2.10 -4.88
C ARG A 38 -6.40 -1.18 -5.43
N PHE A 39 -5.14 -1.50 -5.19
CA PHE A 39 -4.01 -0.70 -5.68
C PHE A 39 -2.79 -1.56 -5.95
N GLU A 40 -1.87 -1.02 -6.74
CA GLU A 40 -0.59 -1.64 -7.03
C GLU A 40 0.54 -0.64 -6.77
N VAL A 41 1.73 -1.15 -6.44
CA VAL A 41 2.92 -0.35 -6.16
C VAL A 41 4.14 -0.97 -6.84
N TRP A 42 4.91 -0.12 -7.50
CA TRP A 42 6.22 -0.44 -8.04
C TRP A 42 7.27 0.15 -7.10
N VAL A 43 8.16 -0.69 -6.59
CA VAL A 43 9.15 -0.32 -5.58
C VAL A 43 10.55 -0.46 -6.17
N ALA A 44 11.34 0.61 -6.16
CA ALA A 44 12.74 0.54 -6.57
C ALA A 44 13.57 0.00 -5.41
N CYS A 45 14.13 -1.21 -5.55
CA CYS A 45 14.80 -1.91 -4.46
C CYS A 45 16.08 -1.19 -4.00
N LYS A 46 16.78 -0.52 -4.93
CA LYS A 46 17.91 0.34 -4.60
C LYS A 46 17.49 1.46 -3.65
N GLN A 47 16.41 2.18 -3.92
CA GLN A 47 15.93 3.29 -3.09
C GLN A 47 15.18 2.82 -1.86
N ARG A 48 14.67 1.59 -1.88
CA ARG A 48 13.77 1.04 -0.86
C ARG A 48 12.42 1.75 -0.75
N GLY A 49 11.99 2.39 -1.84
CA GLY A 49 10.77 3.19 -1.86
C GLY A 49 10.03 3.08 -3.20
N ALA A 50 8.78 3.52 -3.19
CA ALA A 50 7.92 3.47 -4.36
C ALA A 50 8.38 4.45 -5.46
N ILE A 51 8.30 3.99 -6.71
CA ILE A 51 8.46 4.81 -7.91
C ILE A 51 7.12 5.09 -8.60
N LEU A 52 6.15 4.20 -8.41
CA LEU A 52 4.80 4.35 -8.92
C LEU A 52 3.83 3.62 -7.97
N ALA A 53 2.63 4.14 -7.83
CA ALA A 53 1.47 3.48 -7.29
C ALA A 53 0.27 3.81 -8.17
N THR A 54 -0.64 2.86 -8.35
CA THR A 54 -1.86 3.05 -9.15
C THR A 54 -3.08 2.50 -8.43
N ALA A 55 -4.23 3.14 -8.65
CA ALA A 55 -5.52 2.66 -8.19
C ALA A 55 -6.63 3.08 -9.15
N GLU A 56 -7.69 2.27 -9.23
CA GLU A 56 -8.96 2.66 -9.85
C GLU A 56 -9.96 3.01 -8.75
N LEU A 57 -10.53 4.21 -8.83
CA LEU A 57 -11.47 4.74 -7.86
C LEU A 57 -12.84 4.90 -8.50
N GLY A 58 -13.85 4.31 -7.88
CA GLY A 58 -15.25 4.54 -8.21
C GLY A 58 -15.78 5.81 -7.54
N PRO A 59 -17.11 6.03 -7.64
CA PRO A 59 -17.79 7.10 -6.90
C PRO A 59 -17.46 7.07 -5.42
N ASP A 60 -17.45 8.24 -4.78
CA ASP A 60 -17.33 8.30 -3.33
C ASP A 60 -18.65 7.87 -2.68
N THR A 61 -18.57 6.82 -1.86
CA THR A 61 -19.69 6.23 -1.15
C THR A 61 -19.31 5.87 0.29
N GLY A 62 -18.08 6.16 0.68
CA GLY A 62 -17.51 5.75 1.95
C GLY A 62 -17.63 6.83 3.02
N SER A 63 -17.38 6.41 4.24
CA SER A 63 -17.24 7.31 5.39
C SER A 63 -16.64 6.56 6.60
N GLU A 64 -15.91 5.47 6.36
CA GLU A 64 -15.28 4.68 7.41
C GLU A 64 -14.21 5.51 8.13
N ASP A 65 -13.96 5.21 9.40
CA ASP A 65 -12.91 5.90 10.17
C ASP A 65 -11.52 5.48 9.68
N THR A 66 -10.89 6.35 8.91
CA THR A 66 -9.54 6.16 8.39
C THR A 66 -8.45 6.71 9.31
N SER A 67 -8.72 7.03 10.58
CA SER A 67 -7.74 7.65 11.50
C SER A 67 -6.62 6.72 11.99
N ASN A 68 -6.72 5.42 11.73
CA ASN A 68 -5.71 4.43 12.12
C ASN A 68 -4.38 4.68 11.38
N ARG A 69 -3.28 4.77 12.13
CA ARG A 69 -1.92 5.00 11.62
C ARG A 69 -0.97 3.84 11.95
N ASN A 70 -1.50 2.62 12.08
CA ASN A 70 -0.70 1.41 12.24
C ASN A 70 -0.10 1.02 10.89
N TYR A 71 1.08 1.55 10.61
CA TYR A 71 1.87 1.16 9.44
C TYR A 71 2.46 -0.23 9.63
N PHE A 72 2.72 -0.92 8.53
CA PHE A 72 3.31 -2.24 8.57
C PHE A 72 4.21 -2.50 7.37
N LEU A 73 5.21 -3.35 7.59
CA LEU A 73 6.10 -3.84 6.55
C LEU A 73 5.46 -4.97 5.76
N ASP A 74 5.68 -4.99 4.45
CA ASP A 74 5.24 -6.07 3.58
C ASP A 74 6.22 -7.27 3.67
N PRO A 75 5.77 -8.48 4.02
CA PRO A 75 6.68 -9.61 4.23
C PRO A 75 7.47 -9.98 2.97
N PHE A 76 6.86 -9.95 1.78
CA PHE A 76 7.52 -10.35 0.54
C PHE A 76 8.45 -9.25 0.02
N ALA A 77 8.05 -7.99 0.09
CA ALA A 77 8.96 -6.88 -0.22
C ALA A 77 10.17 -6.85 0.73
N LYS A 78 10.02 -7.32 1.98
CA LYS A 78 11.12 -7.51 2.94
C LYS A 78 12.12 -8.54 2.44
N GLU A 79 11.63 -9.71 2.04
CA GLU A 79 12.45 -10.83 1.55
C GLU A 79 13.26 -10.42 0.32
N PHE A 80 12.68 -9.62 -0.56
CA PHE A 80 13.37 -9.08 -1.73
C PHE A 80 14.39 -7.97 -1.41
N GLY A 81 14.40 -7.49 -0.17
CA GLY A 81 15.22 -6.35 0.26
C GLY A 81 14.81 -5.03 -0.40
N CYS A 82 13.56 -4.94 -0.87
CA CYS A 82 13.11 -3.83 -1.70
C CYS A 82 12.34 -2.75 -0.94
N GLN A 83 11.86 -3.03 0.28
CA GLN A 83 11.19 -2.02 1.11
C GLN A 83 12.12 -1.42 2.16
N GLN A 84 11.60 -0.41 2.84
CA GLN A 84 12.17 0.25 4.00
C GLN A 84 12.40 -0.72 5.18
N TRP A 85 13.28 -0.37 6.11
CA TRP A 85 13.64 -1.26 7.23
C TRP A 85 12.68 -1.21 8.41
N SER A 86 11.90 -0.15 8.52
CA SER A 86 11.03 0.14 9.65
C SER A 86 9.69 0.68 9.17
N ASP A 87 8.65 0.45 9.97
CA ASP A 87 7.32 1.05 9.89
C ASP A 87 7.15 2.22 10.89
N SER A 88 8.23 2.61 11.56
CA SER A 88 8.26 3.81 12.39
C SER A 88 8.03 5.07 11.55
N THR A 89 7.37 6.06 12.13
CA THR A 89 7.11 7.34 11.46
C THR A 89 8.40 8.07 11.11
N TYR A 90 8.51 8.69 9.95
CA TYR A 90 9.71 9.49 9.62
C TYR A 90 9.98 10.61 10.63
N ALA A 91 8.93 11.24 11.17
CA ALA A 91 9.02 12.29 12.18
C ALA A 91 9.79 11.88 13.46
N SER A 92 9.90 10.59 13.78
CA SER A 92 10.68 10.14 14.96
C SER A 92 12.19 10.31 14.77
N HIS A 93 12.66 10.42 13.52
CA HIS A 93 14.07 10.57 13.19
C HIS A 93 14.35 11.86 12.39
N HIS A 94 13.39 12.32 11.60
CA HIS A 94 13.50 13.44 10.67
C HIS A 94 12.31 14.39 10.86
N LYS A 95 12.48 15.38 11.75
CA LYS A 95 11.46 16.41 11.98
C LYS A 95 11.10 17.13 10.67
N GLY A 96 9.82 17.40 10.48
CA GLY A 96 9.31 18.06 9.27
C GLY A 96 8.97 17.10 8.12
N TYR A 97 9.06 15.79 8.36
CA TYR A 97 8.59 14.76 7.43
C TYR A 97 7.51 13.90 8.08
N ASP A 98 6.46 13.65 7.31
CA ASP A 98 5.35 12.78 7.64
C ASP A 98 5.46 11.45 6.90
N VAL A 99 4.69 10.48 7.36
CA VAL A 99 4.38 9.29 6.57
C VAL A 99 3.34 9.69 5.54
N GLY A 100 3.79 9.92 4.30
CA GLY A 100 2.92 10.29 3.19
C GLY A 100 2.49 9.07 2.41
N HIS A 101 1.17 8.85 2.31
CA HIS A 101 0.57 7.86 1.44
C HIS A 101 0.69 8.28 -0.03
N LEU A 102 1.00 7.34 -0.94
CA LEU A 102 0.85 7.58 -2.38
C LEU A 102 -0.60 7.36 -2.84
N ILE A 103 -1.20 6.23 -2.45
CA ILE A 103 -2.64 6.03 -2.52
C ILE A 103 -3.21 6.36 -1.14
N ALA A 104 -3.97 7.45 -1.06
CA ALA A 104 -4.51 7.96 0.20
C ALA A 104 -5.48 6.95 0.82
N ILE A 105 -5.46 6.85 2.15
CA ILE A 105 -6.32 5.95 2.90
C ILE A 105 -7.82 6.27 2.72
N ASP A 106 -8.13 7.57 2.61
CA ASP A 106 -9.50 8.07 2.42
C ASP A 106 -10.10 7.61 1.08
N HIS A 107 -9.27 7.33 0.07
CA HIS A 107 -9.77 6.89 -1.24
C HIS A 107 -10.50 5.52 -1.20
N PHE A 108 -10.35 4.75 -0.12
CA PHE A 108 -10.97 3.43 0.09
C PHE A 108 -11.80 3.37 1.37
N ASP A 109 -12.27 4.50 1.88
CA ASP A 109 -13.09 4.60 3.09
C ASP A 109 -14.53 4.05 2.93
N ASP A 110 -14.85 3.43 1.79
CA ASP A 110 -16.01 2.58 1.59
C ASP A 110 -15.79 1.15 2.12
N ASN A 111 -14.54 0.78 2.40
CA ASN A 111 -14.16 -0.50 2.98
C ASN A 111 -12.96 -0.36 3.94
N TYR A 112 -13.21 -0.50 5.23
CA TYR A 112 -12.18 -0.36 6.26
C TYR A 112 -10.94 -1.27 6.06
N VAL A 113 -11.11 -2.50 5.55
CA VAL A 113 -9.99 -3.42 5.32
C VAL A 113 -9.10 -2.90 4.18
N ASP A 114 -9.71 -2.44 3.09
CA ASP A 114 -8.97 -1.92 1.94
C ASP A 114 -8.30 -0.58 2.27
N ALA A 115 -8.98 0.29 3.03
CA ALA A 115 -8.39 1.51 3.58
C ALA A 115 -7.15 1.19 4.41
N LEU A 116 -7.24 0.28 5.40
CA LEU A 116 -6.09 -0.09 6.21
C LEU A 116 -4.97 -0.77 5.41
N GLN A 117 -5.28 -1.46 4.32
CA GLN A 117 -4.25 -2.06 3.47
C GLN A 117 -3.32 -1.01 2.84
N THR A 118 -3.79 0.23 2.66
CA THR A 118 -2.95 1.35 2.20
C THR A 118 -1.84 1.71 3.19
N ASN A 119 -1.94 1.31 4.47
CA ASN A 119 -0.93 1.58 5.50
C ASN A 119 0.38 0.76 5.34
N VAL A 120 0.50 -0.04 4.30
CA VAL A 120 1.73 -0.79 3.99
C VAL A 120 2.87 0.15 3.60
N MET A 121 4.08 -0.06 4.16
CA MET A 121 5.21 0.86 3.97
C MET A 121 5.72 0.98 2.53
N VAL A 122 5.38 0.05 1.64
CA VAL A 122 5.69 0.22 0.21
C VAL A 122 4.84 1.32 -0.44
N ASN A 123 3.65 1.63 0.09
CA ASN A 123 2.80 2.76 -0.33
C ASN A 123 3.22 4.09 0.34
N MET A 124 4.22 4.06 1.23
CA MET A 124 4.63 5.21 2.03
C MET A 124 5.92 5.83 1.56
N VAL A 125 5.98 7.15 1.67
CA VAL A 125 7.19 7.94 1.37
C VAL A 125 7.42 9.00 2.45
N PRO A 126 8.68 9.36 2.75
CA PRO A 126 8.98 10.49 3.60
C PRO A 126 8.55 11.76 2.86
N GLN A 127 7.46 12.36 3.32
CA GLN A 127 6.87 13.51 2.65
C GLN A 127 7.00 14.75 3.53
N ALA A 128 7.54 15.85 2.99
CA ALA A 128 7.66 17.10 3.75
C ALA A 128 6.29 17.52 4.31
N SER A 129 6.18 17.77 5.61
CA SER A 129 4.89 17.98 6.29
C SER A 129 4.09 19.16 5.70
N SER A 130 4.78 20.18 5.18
CA SER A 130 4.14 21.32 4.51
C SER A 130 3.49 20.94 3.17
N PHE A 131 4.06 19.97 2.45
CA PHE A 131 3.50 19.43 1.21
C PHE A 131 2.36 18.45 1.52
N ASN A 132 2.55 17.58 2.52
CA ASN A 132 1.61 16.53 2.92
C ASN A 132 0.33 17.03 3.57
N ARG A 133 0.40 17.91 4.57
CA ARG A 133 -0.77 18.22 5.44
C ARG A 133 -1.69 19.29 4.87
N ASN A 134 -1.09 20.36 4.32
CA ASN A 134 -1.82 21.56 3.89
C ASN A 134 -1.32 22.06 2.52
N GLY A 135 -0.49 21.27 1.84
CA GLY A 135 0.14 21.64 0.59
C GLY A 135 -0.57 21.02 -0.61
N ALA A 136 0.15 21.01 -1.72
CA ALA A 136 -0.38 20.51 -2.99
C ALA A 136 -0.75 19.02 -2.94
N TRP A 137 -0.13 18.21 -2.08
CA TRP A 137 -0.49 16.80 -1.95
C TRP A 137 -1.90 16.65 -1.37
N LYS A 138 -2.17 17.23 -0.19
CA LYS A 138 -3.52 17.18 0.40
C LYS A 138 -4.59 17.78 -0.53
N GLN A 139 -4.26 18.87 -1.22
CA GLN A 139 -5.18 19.48 -2.20
C GLN A 139 -5.49 18.53 -3.36
N THR A 140 -4.51 17.73 -3.80
CA THR A 140 -4.71 16.73 -4.88
C THR A 140 -5.58 15.57 -4.41
N GLU A 141 -5.37 15.08 -3.17
CA GLU A 141 -6.25 14.07 -2.55
C GLU A 141 -7.69 14.61 -2.43
N THR A 142 -7.87 15.82 -1.90
CA THR A 142 -9.20 16.45 -1.81
C THR A 142 -9.84 16.64 -3.18
N LEU A 143 -9.08 17.05 -4.20
CA LEU A 143 -9.60 17.19 -5.55
C LEU A 143 -10.03 15.84 -6.13
N THR A 144 -9.30 14.77 -5.82
CA THR A 144 -9.67 13.40 -6.20
C THR A 144 -11.02 13.03 -5.61
N GLU A 145 -11.26 13.29 -4.32
CA GLU A 145 -12.57 13.06 -3.69
C GLU A 145 -13.69 13.88 -4.32
N CYS A 146 -13.48 15.18 -4.54
CA CYS A 146 -14.47 16.02 -5.20
C CYS A 146 -14.82 15.52 -6.61
N TYR A 147 -13.87 14.97 -7.37
CA TYR A 147 -14.16 14.37 -8.67
C TYR A 147 -14.91 13.04 -8.58
N ARG A 148 -14.71 12.26 -7.50
CA ARG A 148 -15.46 11.03 -7.24
C ARG A 148 -16.92 11.31 -6.85
N ASP A 149 -17.21 12.47 -6.25
CA ASP A 149 -18.59 12.93 -5.98
C ASP A 149 -19.37 13.26 -7.25
N GLU A 150 -18.68 13.69 -8.30
CA GLU A 150 -19.27 14.05 -9.59
C GLU A 150 -19.59 12.82 -10.43
N LYS A 151 -20.74 12.18 -10.14
CA LYS A 151 -21.21 10.92 -10.76
C LYS A 151 -21.26 10.93 -12.30
N SER A 152 -21.21 12.10 -12.92
CA SER A 152 -21.17 12.25 -14.38
C SER A 152 -19.79 11.99 -15.01
N LEU A 153 -18.71 12.01 -14.22
CA LEU A 153 -17.32 11.88 -14.70
C LEU A 153 -16.82 10.43 -14.77
N GLY A 154 -17.53 9.49 -14.14
CA GLY A 154 -17.16 8.07 -14.10
C GLY A 154 -16.01 7.78 -13.13
N ASN A 155 -15.36 6.63 -13.31
CA ASN A 155 -14.25 6.19 -12.46
C ASN A 155 -12.97 6.98 -12.76
N LEU A 156 -12.13 7.16 -11.74
CA LEU A 156 -10.82 7.78 -11.86
C LEU A 156 -9.71 6.71 -11.82
N THR A 157 -8.68 6.87 -12.64
CA THR A 157 -7.43 6.11 -12.50
C THR A 157 -6.36 7.04 -11.95
N ILE A 158 -5.83 6.70 -10.79
CA ILE A 158 -4.79 7.49 -10.11
C ILE A 158 -3.43 6.90 -10.39
N TYR A 159 -2.47 7.75 -10.75
CA TYR A 159 -1.05 7.42 -10.80
C TYR A 159 -0.30 8.38 -9.89
N ALA A 160 0.39 7.84 -8.89
CA ALA A 160 1.19 8.57 -7.92
C ALA A 160 2.61 8.00 -7.88
N GLY A 161 3.62 8.80 -7.59
CA GLY A 161 4.99 8.27 -7.56
C GLY A 161 6.04 9.28 -7.12
N VAL A 162 7.24 8.78 -6.91
CA VAL A 162 8.41 9.58 -6.51
C VAL A 162 9.38 9.64 -7.67
N ILE A 163 9.83 10.86 -7.98
CA ILE A 163 10.94 11.10 -8.88
C ILE A 163 12.20 11.18 -8.02
N TYR A 164 13.05 10.17 -8.12
CA TYR A 164 14.34 10.15 -7.43
C TYR A 164 15.39 10.92 -8.22
N GLY A 165 15.94 11.97 -7.60
CA GLY A 165 17.02 12.78 -8.15
C GLY A 165 18.41 12.24 -7.82
N ASN A 166 19.42 13.10 -8.02
CA ASN A 166 20.80 12.82 -7.62
C ASN A 166 21.11 13.29 -6.18
N ASP A 167 20.26 14.14 -5.61
CA ASP A 167 20.34 14.54 -4.21
C ASP A 167 19.62 13.49 -3.37
N ILE A 168 20.37 12.82 -2.49
CA ILE A 168 19.87 11.76 -1.61
C ILE A 168 19.75 12.23 -0.16
N SER A 169 19.99 13.52 0.13
CA SER A 169 20.07 14.06 1.49
C SER A 169 18.75 13.97 2.27
N ASN A 170 17.65 13.78 1.55
CA ASN A 170 16.30 13.64 2.08
C ASN A 170 15.58 12.33 1.65
N ASP A 171 16.32 11.37 1.09
CA ASP A 171 15.81 10.03 0.78
C ASP A 171 15.76 9.17 2.06
N TYR A 172 14.83 9.47 2.96
CA TYR A 172 14.71 8.80 4.27
C TYR A 172 13.99 7.44 4.22
N THR A 173 14.04 6.74 3.09
CA THR A 173 13.44 5.41 2.88
C THR A 173 14.37 4.26 3.26
N ARG A 174 15.56 4.56 3.80
CA ARG A 174 16.57 3.58 4.21
C ARG A 174 16.82 3.64 5.70
#